data_AF-A0A952KAD4-F1
#
_entry.id   AF-A0A952KAD4-F1
#
_cell.length_a   1.000
_cell.length_b   1.000
_cell.length_c   1.000
_cell.angle_alpha   90.00
_cell.angle_beta   90.00
_cell.angle_gamma   90.00
#
_symmetry.space_group_name_H-M   'P 1'
#
loop_
_entity.id
_entity.type
_entity.pdbx_description
1 polymer ?
#
loop_
_entity_poly.entity_id
_entity_poly.type
_entity_poly.pdbx_seq_one_letter_code
_entity_poly.pdbx_strand_id
1 'polypeptide(L)'
;MVAGMLERRLQKPDTDPEALLKNVRDILALSKEAAASCVDLMSWFAPKDDPLVTVHAGIAQCLAMLATELSFKGFSIVNKTDQVDEELPLSAFRNPFTAAVVALTDAAGGPRTVLVEAEPSGGGLSIRISLKNTLAAASMTAGKPYRRIEWRDVEALAGESARLSHTEDKVALYFESAAGAPTEKSRQDLTTAGLV
;
A
#
# COMPACT_ATOMS: atom_id res chain seq x y z
N MET A 1 -9.28 9.85 27.05
CA MET A 1 -10.25 8.76 27.28
C MET A 1 -9.72 7.66 28.20
N VAL A 2 -8.50 7.15 27.99
CA VAL A 2 -7.94 6.04 28.79
C VAL A 2 -7.75 6.36 30.28
N ALA A 3 -7.29 7.58 30.61
CA ALA A 3 -7.15 8.03 32.00
C ALA A 3 -8.47 7.99 32.78
N GLY A 4 -9.58 8.44 32.19
CA GLY A 4 -10.90 8.39 32.83
C GLY A 4 -11.49 6.98 32.97
N MET A 5 -11.09 6.03 32.12
CA MET A 5 -11.45 4.61 32.29
C MET A 5 -10.68 3.95 33.44
N LEU A 6 -9.39 4.28 33.59
CA LEU A 6 -8.55 3.80 34.68
C LEU A 6 -9.02 4.38 36.03
N GLU A 7 -9.37 5.66 36.06
CA GLU A 7 -9.90 6.35 37.26
C GLU A 7 -11.23 5.76 37.73
N ARG A 8 -12.15 5.42 36.82
CA ARG A 8 -13.41 4.71 37.15
C ARG A 8 -13.20 3.28 37.64
N ARG A 9 -12.15 2.60 37.19
CA ARG A 9 -11.80 1.24 37.68
C ARG A 9 -11.15 1.31 39.05
N LEU A 10 -10.30 2.32 39.31
CA LEU A 10 -9.68 2.54 40.61
C LEU A 10 -10.70 2.80 41.74
N GLN A 11 -11.85 3.39 41.39
CA GLN A 11 -12.95 3.66 42.34
C GLN A 11 -13.78 2.41 42.70
N LYS A 12 -13.59 1.26 42.04
CA LYS A 12 -14.29 0.02 42.39
C LYS A 12 -13.57 -0.73 43.52
N PRO A 13 -14.28 -1.18 44.56
CA PRO A 13 -13.68 -1.75 45.78
C PRO A 13 -13.02 -3.12 45.59
N ASP A 14 -13.23 -3.80 44.46
CA ASP A 14 -12.81 -5.20 44.23
C ASP A 14 -11.84 -5.33 43.04
N THR A 15 -11.00 -4.31 42.88
CA THR A 15 -10.16 -4.16 41.69
C THR A 15 -8.81 -4.83 41.89
N ASP A 16 -8.55 -5.89 41.11
CA ASP A 16 -7.26 -6.57 41.10
C ASP A 16 -6.13 -5.64 40.61
N PRO A 17 -5.15 -5.31 41.49
CA PRO A 17 -4.05 -4.42 41.14
C PRO A 17 -3.12 -5.02 40.07
N GLU A 18 -2.98 -6.34 39.97
CA GLU A 18 -2.12 -6.97 38.96
C GLU A 18 -2.72 -6.86 37.55
N ALA A 19 -4.03 -7.13 37.42
CA ALA A 19 -4.74 -6.90 36.16
C ALA A 19 -4.69 -5.43 35.71
N LEU A 20 -4.70 -4.48 36.64
CA LEU A 20 -4.60 -3.05 36.33
C LEU A 20 -3.20 -2.68 35.80
N LEU A 21 -2.15 -3.16 36.46
CA LEU A 21 -0.77 -2.98 36.01
C LEU A 21 -0.53 -3.62 34.65
N LYS A 22 -1.10 -4.81 34.39
CA LYS A 22 -1.05 -5.46 33.08
C LYS A 22 -1.71 -4.59 32.00
N ASN A 23 -2.93 -4.13 32.23
CA ASN A 23 -3.64 -3.26 31.28
C ASN A 23 -2.88 -1.95 31.01
N VAL A 24 -2.28 -1.34 32.03
CA VAL A 24 -1.45 -0.13 31.86
C VAL A 24 -0.21 -0.42 31.01
N ARG A 25 0.44 -1.57 31.21
CA ARG A 25 1.58 -2.00 30.36
C ARG A 25 1.16 -2.24 28.91
N ASP A 26 0.03 -2.90 28.69
CA ASP A 26 -0.50 -3.16 27.36
C ASP A 26 -0.84 -1.85 26.63
N ILE A 27 -1.49 -0.91 27.32
CA ILE A 27 -1.76 0.44 26.78
C ILE A 27 -0.46 1.18 26.44
N LEU A 28 0.55 1.09 27.29
CA LEU A 28 1.84 1.76 27.08
C LEU A 28 2.62 1.14 25.92
N ALA A 29 2.55 -0.18 25.76
CA ALA A 29 3.09 -0.89 24.61
C ALA A 29 2.39 -0.46 23.32
N LEU A 30 1.06 -0.49 23.28
CA LEU A 30 0.25 -0.05 22.13
C LEU A 30 0.53 1.43 21.78
N SER A 31 0.70 2.29 22.78
CA SER A 31 1.01 3.71 22.56
C SER A 31 2.40 3.91 21.95
N LYS A 32 3.41 3.12 22.38
CA LYS A 32 4.76 3.15 21.80
C LYS A 32 4.76 2.64 20.36
N GLU A 33 4.04 1.55 20.11
CA GLU A 33 3.89 0.97 18.77
C GLU A 33 3.19 1.95 17.83
N ALA A 34 2.11 2.59 18.27
CA ALA A 34 1.43 3.64 17.51
C ALA A 34 2.34 4.84 17.24
N ALA A 35 3.14 5.28 18.22
CA ALA A 35 4.09 6.38 18.04
C ALA A 35 5.21 6.03 17.04
N ALA A 36 5.75 4.81 17.11
CA ALA A 36 6.74 4.31 16.16
C ALA A 36 6.14 4.27 14.74
N SER A 37 4.93 3.72 14.60
CA SER A 37 4.19 3.69 13.34
C SER A 37 3.96 5.09 12.76
N CYS A 38 3.65 6.10 13.59
CA CYS A 38 3.52 7.48 13.14
C CYS A 38 4.85 8.07 12.64
N VAL A 39 5.97 7.76 13.28
CA VAL A 39 7.31 8.21 12.84
C VAL A 39 7.70 7.53 11.53
N ASP A 40 7.44 6.23 11.41
CA ASP A 40 7.67 5.46 10.19
C ASP A 40 6.84 6.01 9.03
N LEU A 41 5.56 6.33 9.29
CA LEU A 41 4.68 6.98 8.33
C LEU A 41 5.20 8.35 7.89
N MET A 42 5.72 9.17 8.81
CA MET A 42 6.28 10.49 8.47
C MET A 42 7.55 10.38 7.61
N SER A 43 8.44 9.45 7.96
CA SER A 43 9.63 9.13 7.16
C SER A 43 9.24 8.64 5.76
N TRP A 44 8.17 7.85 5.69
CA TRP A 44 7.63 7.35 4.44
C TRP A 44 6.92 8.41 3.61
N PHE A 45 6.27 9.40 4.22
CA PHE A 45 5.48 10.42 3.53
C PHE A 45 6.37 11.48 2.87
N ALA A 46 7.45 11.87 3.54
CA ALA A 46 8.45 12.80 3.03
C ALA A 46 9.86 12.18 3.08
N PRO A 47 10.16 11.19 2.21
CA PRO A 47 11.50 10.64 2.09
C PRO A 47 12.47 11.77 1.69
N LYS A 48 13.62 11.86 2.36
CA LYS A 48 14.68 12.82 1.96
C LYS A 48 15.40 12.39 0.68
N ASP A 49 15.47 11.08 0.48
CA ASP A 49 15.98 10.40 -0.71
C ASP A 49 14.84 9.57 -1.31
N ASP A 50 14.95 9.14 -2.57
CA ASP A 50 13.98 8.21 -3.17
C ASP A 50 14.53 6.78 -3.10
N PRO A 51 14.38 6.06 -1.96
CA PRO A 51 14.95 4.74 -1.80
C PRO A 51 14.25 3.75 -2.73
N LEU A 52 15.02 2.76 -3.17
CA LEU A 52 14.47 1.53 -3.72
C LEU A 52 13.83 0.72 -2.59
N VAL A 53 12.63 0.21 -2.82
CA VAL A 53 11.90 -0.64 -1.89
C VAL A 53 11.46 -1.90 -2.60
N THR A 54 11.53 -3.05 -1.92
CA THR A 54 10.97 -4.28 -2.47
C THR A 54 9.47 -4.10 -2.66
N VAL A 55 8.97 -4.57 -3.80
CA VAL A 55 7.56 -4.43 -4.19
C VAL A 55 6.64 -4.99 -3.11
N HIS A 56 6.98 -6.17 -2.58
CA HIS A 56 6.23 -6.79 -1.50
C HIS A 56 6.11 -5.87 -0.27
N ALA A 57 7.22 -5.31 0.21
CA ALA A 57 7.23 -4.44 1.38
C ALA A 57 6.49 -3.12 1.12
N GLY A 58 6.71 -2.50 -0.03
CA GLY A 58 6.03 -1.27 -0.43
C GLY A 58 4.51 -1.45 -0.50
N ILE A 59 4.04 -2.54 -1.12
CA ILE A 59 2.61 -2.89 -1.18
C ILE A 59 2.06 -3.12 0.22
N ALA A 60 2.73 -3.94 1.04
CA ALA A 60 2.28 -4.25 2.40
C ALA A 60 2.11 -2.98 3.24
N GLN A 61 3.05 -2.04 3.15
CA GLN A 61 3.00 -0.78 3.88
C GLN A 61 1.86 0.13 3.38
N CYS A 62 1.67 0.26 2.06
CA CYS A 62 0.57 1.05 1.51
C CYS A 62 -0.80 0.46 1.90
N LEU A 63 -0.93 -0.87 1.89
CA LEU A 63 -2.15 -1.55 2.32
C LEU A 63 -2.39 -1.41 3.83
N ALA A 64 -1.35 -1.47 4.66
CA ALA A 64 -1.47 -1.25 6.10
C ALA A 64 -2.00 0.16 6.42
N MET A 65 -1.57 1.18 5.66
CA MET A 65 -2.06 2.54 5.80
C MET A 65 -3.56 2.66 5.44
N LEU A 66 -4.02 1.88 4.45
CA LEU A 66 -5.42 1.88 4.02
C LEU A 66 -6.32 0.90 4.81
N ALA A 67 -5.73 -0.01 5.58
CA ALA A 67 -6.43 -1.16 6.15
C ALA A 67 -7.65 -0.78 6.99
N THR A 68 -7.53 0.24 7.84
CA THR A 68 -8.61 0.70 8.72
C THR A 68 -9.78 1.27 7.92
N GLU A 69 -9.50 2.17 6.97
CA GLU A 69 -10.53 2.77 6.12
C GLU A 69 -11.22 1.72 5.25
N LEU A 70 -10.46 0.81 4.65
CA LEU A 70 -10.99 -0.30 3.86
C LEU A 70 -11.86 -1.23 4.72
N SER A 71 -11.45 -1.51 5.95
CA SER A 71 -12.23 -2.33 6.89
C SER A 71 -13.56 -1.67 7.26
N PHE A 72 -13.58 -0.35 7.48
CA PHE A 72 -14.84 0.37 7.73
C PHE A 72 -15.80 0.31 6.54
N LYS A 73 -15.26 0.36 5.32
CA LYS A 73 -16.00 0.17 4.07
C LYS A 73 -16.38 -1.29 3.76
N GLY A 74 -16.01 -2.24 4.63
CA GLY A 74 -16.32 -3.66 4.46
C GLY A 74 -15.41 -4.38 3.46
N PHE A 75 -14.26 -3.81 3.10
CA PHE A 75 -13.27 -4.49 2.28
C PHE A 75 -12.33 -5.34 3.13
N SER A 76 -12.03 -6.54 2.64
CA SER A 76 -10.90 -7.34 3.13
C SER A 76 -9.73 -7.23 2.14
N ILE A 77 -8.51 -7.45 2.63
CA ILE A 77 -7.28 -7.33 1.82
C ILE A 77 -6.58 -8.68 1.77
N VAL A 78 -6.17 -9.07 0.56
CA VAL A 78 -5.33 -10.24 0.31
C VAL A 78 -4.13 -9.80 -0.53
N ASN A 79 -2.93 -9.88 0.04
CA ASN A 79 -1.69 -9.55 -0.63
C ASN A 79 -0.96 -10.85 -1.05
N LYS A 80 -0.80 -11.07 -2.36
CA LYS A 80 -0.09 -12.21 -2.97
C LYS A 80 1.13 -11.74 -3.76
N THR A 81 2.03 -11.03 -3.08
CA THR A 81 3.23 -10.43 -3.68
C THR A 81 4.51 -10.95 -3.05
N ASP A 82 4.41 -11.97 -2.20
CA ASP A 82 5.49 -12.60 -1.45
C ASP A 82 6.55 -13.29 -2.32
N GLN A 83 6.25 -13.51 -3.60
CA GLN A 83 7.14 -14.17 -4.57
C GLN A 83 7.88 -13.19 -5.49
N VAL A 84 7.79 -11.88 -5.22
CA VAL A 84 8.40 -10.84 -6.07
C VAL A 84 9.44 -10.03 -5.28
N ASP A 85 10.70 -10.22 -5.65
CA ASP A 85 11.85 -9.53 -5.06
C ASP A 85 12.30 -8.27 -5.83
N GLU A 86 11.55 -7.86 -6.86
CA GLU A 86 11.86 -6.63 -7.60
C GLU A 86 11.77 -5.40 -6.70
N GLU A 87 12.60 -4.41 -6.98
CA GLU A 87 12.62 -3.13 -6.28
C GLU A 87 12.16 -1.99 -7.20
N LEU A 88 11.41 -1.05 -6.63
CA LEU A 88 10.99 0.16 -7.30
C LEU A 88 11.36 1.39 -6.49
N PRO A 89 11.59 2.55 -7.14
CA PRO A 89 11.66 3.82 -6.44
C PRO A 89 10.37 4.05 -5.67
N LEU A 90 10.50 4.37 -4.39
CA LEU A 90 9.36 4.54 -3.51
C LEU A 90 8.38 5.61 -4.03
N SER A 91 8.91 6.74 -4.49
CA SER A 91 8.10 7.86 -4.98
C SER A 91 7.27 7.49 -6.22
N ALA A 92 7.86 6.68 -7.11
CA ALA A 92 7.26 6.19 -8.35
C ALA A 92 6.10 5.23 -8.09
N PHE A 93 6.21 4.40 -7.04
CA PHE A 93 5.23 3.35 -6.75
C PHE A 93 4.10 3.82 -5.81
N ARG A 94 4.45 4.51 -4.72
CA ARG A 94 3.55 4.75 -3.57
C ARG A 94 2.26 5.48 -3.97
N ASN A 95 2.41 6.57 -4.71
CA ASN A 95 1.30 7.44 -5.06
C ASN A 95 0.31 6.77 -6.03
N PRO A 96 0.75 6.23 -7.19
CA PRO A 96 -0.17 5.58 -8.11
C PRO A 96 -0.79 4.31 -7.52
N PHE A 97 -0.03 3.51 -6.75
CA PHE A 97 -0.58 2.31 -6.11
C PHE A 97 -1.70 2.65 -5.13
N THR A 98 -1.44 3.58 -4.19
CA THR A 98 -2.43 3.97 -3.18
C THR A 98 -3.67 4.58 -3.83
N ALA A 99 -3.48 5.46 -4.81
CA ALA A 99 -4.57 6.08 -5.55
C ALA A 99 -5.40 5.06 -6.33
N ALA A 100 -4.77 4.07 -6.95
CA ALA A 100 -5.46 3.01 -7.68
C ALA A 100 -6.33 2.14 -6.76
N VAL A 101 -5.85 1.78 -5.56
CA VAL A 101 -6.65 1.04 -4.57
C VAL A 101 -7.85 1.86 -4.11
N VAL A 102 -7.66 3.15 -3.81
CA VAL A 102 -8.75 4.04 -3.39
C VAL A 102 -9.77 4.24 -4.51
N ALA A 103 -9.33 4.55 -5.73
CA ALA A 103 -10.22 4.73 -6.87
C ALA A 103 -11.05 3.46 -7.17
N LEU A 104 -10.40 2.29 -7.14
CA LEU A 104 -11.07 1.01 -7.37
C LEU A 104 -12.11 0.70 -6.28
N THR A 105 -11.78 0.94 -5.02
CA THR A 105 -12.68 0.67 -3.88
C THR A 105 -13.79 1.72 -3.72
N ASP A 106 -13.57 2.95 -4.17
CA ASP A 106 -14.61 4.01 -4.20
C ASP A 106 -15.60 3.84 -5.35
N ALA A 107 -15.15 3.26 -6.46
CA ALA A 107 -16.02 2.88 -7.57
C ALA A 107 -16.86 1.64 -7.25
N ALA A 108 -16.42 0.81 -6.30
CA ALA A 108 -17.12 -0.39 -5.91
C ALA A 108 -18.41 -0.07 -5.15
N GLY A 109 -19.52 -0.64 -5.62
CA GLY A 109 -20.85 -0.45 -5.01
C GLY A 109 -21.08 -1.18 -3.69
N GLY A 110 -20.06 -1.80 -3.08
CA GLY A 110 -20.22 -2.53 -1.82
C GLY A 110 -19.01 -3.36 -1.38
N PRO A 111 -19.14 -4.09 -0.25
CA PRO A 111 -18.10 -4.92 0.36
C PRO A 111 -17.52 -5.95 -0.62
N ARG A 112 -16.19 -5.98 -0.76
CA ARG A 112 -15.45 -6.92 -1.62
C ARG A 112 -14.07 -7.23 -1.03
N THR A 113 -13.43 -8.27 -1.54
CA THR A 113 -12.02 -8.56 -1.23
C THR A 113 -11.13 -7.86 -2.25
N VAL A 114 -10.21 -7.03 -1.79
CA VAL A 114 -9.11 -6.47 -2.59
C VAL A 114 -8.00 -7.51 -2.66
N LEU A 115 -7.75 -8.05 -3.84
CA LEU A 115 -6.65 -8.95 -4.13
C LEU A 115 -5.55 -8.20 -4.88
N VAL A 116 -4.34 -8.19 -4.32
CA VAL A 116 -3.15 -7.61 -4.95
C VAL A 116 -2.19 -8.72 -5.34
N GLU A 117 -1.77 -8.72 -6.59
CA GLU A 117 -0.83 -9.65 -7.19
C GLU A 117 0.28 -8.83 -7.87
N ALA A 118 1.50 -9.35 -7.88
CA ALA A 118 2.61 -8.77 -8.64
C ALA A 118 3.30 -9.87 -9.44
N GLU A 119 3.66 -9.55 -10.69
CA GLU A 119 4.31 -10.48 -11.60
C GLU A 119 5.33 -9.71 -12.47
N PRO A 120 6.55 -10.26 -12.68
CA PRO A 120 7.46 -9.75 -13.70
C PRO A 120 6.81 -9.85 -15.08
N SER A 121 6.92 -8.81 -15.90
CA SER A 121 6.29 -8.75 -17.22
C SER A 121 7.13 -7.95 -18.20
N GLY A 122 7.55 -8.54 -19.32
CA GLY A 122 8.02 -7.80 -20.51
C GLY A 122 9.16 -6.79 -20.32
N GLY A 123 10.06 -7.00 -19.35
CA GLY A 123 11.14 -6.05 -19.03
C GLY A 123 10.79 -5.06 -17.92
N GLY A 124 9.76 -5.34 -17.14
CA GLY A 124 9.32 -4.54 -16.00
C GLY A 124 8.47 -5.37 -15.03
N LEU A 125 7.73 -4.65 -14.20
CA LEU A 125 6.87 -5.21 -13.17
C LEU A 125 5.41 -4.87 -13.47
N SER A 126 4.52 -5.86 -13.38
CA SER A 126 3.07 -5.67 -13.39
C SER A 126 2.48 -5.90 -12.01
N ILE A 127 1.80 -4.90 -11.47
CA ILE A 127 1.03 -4.99 -10.23
C ILE A 127 -0.45 -4.97 -10.59
N ARG A 128 -1.17 -6.03 -10.23
CA ARG A 128 -2.60 -6.19 -10.49
C ARG A 128 -3.38 -6.09 -9.20
N ILE A 129 -4.38 -5.22 -9.19
CA ILE A 129 -5.35 -5.08 -8.10
C ILE A 129 -6.71 -5.52 -8.66
N SER A 130 -7.38 -6.44 -7.97
CA SER A 130 -8.70 -6.93 -8.38
C SER A 130 -9.67 -7.01 -7.22
N LEU A 131 -10.94 -6.72 -7.49
CA LEU A 131 -12.02 -6.89 -6.55
C LEU A 131 -12.66 -8.26 -6.75
N LYS A 132 -12.68 -9.07 -5.69
CA LYS A 132 -13.40 -10.33 -5.65
C LYS A 132 -14.64 -10.17 -4.78
N ASN A 133 -15.75 -10.77 -5.19
CA ASN A 133 -16.94 -10.81 -4.34
C ASN A 133 -16.59 -11.50 -3.02
N THR A 134 -17.09 -10.93 -1.94
CA THR A 134 -16.94 -11.47 -0.59
C THR A 134 -18.32 -11.79 -0.02
N LEU A 135 -18.37 -12.72 0.93
CA LEU A 135 -19.57 -13.03 1.71
C LEU A 135 -19.69 -12.14 2.96
N ALA A 136 -18.80 -11.16 3.12
CA ALA A 136 -18.75 -10.30 4.30
C ALA A 136 -20.01 -9.43 4.45
N ALA A 137 -20.43 -9.26 5.72
CA ALA A 137 -21.60 -8.48 6.08
C ALA A 137 -21.44 -6.99 5.74
N ALA A 138 -22.58 -6.30 5.62
CA ALA A 138 -22.67 -4.91 5.22
C ALA A 138 -21.77 -3.97 6.05
N SER A 139 -21.17 -3.01 5.35
CA SER A 139 -20.29 -1.97 5.87
C SER A 139 -21.00 -1.04 6.87
N MET A 140 -20.24 -0.49 7.83
CA MET A 140 -20.73 0.63 8.65
C MET A 140 -20.91 1.87 7.79
N THR A 141 -21.96 2.65 8.06
CA THR A 141 -22.26 3.90 7.33
C THR A 141 -21.02 4.80 7.27
N ALA A 142 -20.54 5.06 6.06
CA ALA A 142 -19.35 5.86 5.83
C ALA A 142 -19.49 7.26 6.46
N GLY A 143 -18.39 7.79 7.01
CA GLY A 143 -18.31 9.15 7.51
C GLY A 143 -18.55 10.20 6.42
N LYS A 144 -18.34 11.48 6.74
CA LYS A 144 -18.53 12.58 5.76
C LYS A 144 -17.82 12.25 4.43
N PRO A 145 -18.51 12.36 3.28
CA PRO A 145 -17.93 12.01 2.00
C PRO A 145 -16.77 12.96 1.68
N TYR A 146 -15.59 12.38 1.43
CA TYR A 146 -14.46 13.10 0.85
C TYR A 146 -14.61 13.15 -0.69
N ARG A 147 -13.83 14.01 -1.35
CA ARG A 147 -13.76 14.04 -2.82
C ARG A 147 -13.20 12.70 -3.32
N ARG A 148 -14.01 11.92 -4.03
CA ARG A 148 -13.57 10.65 -4.64
C ARG A 148 -12.37 10.89 -5.56
N ILE A 149 -11.40 9.98 -5.51
CA ILE A 149 -10.29 9.95 -6.44
C ILE A 149 -10.82 9.39 -7.77
N GLU A 150 -10.68 10.17 -8.84
CA GLU A 150 -11.05 9.75 -10.18
C GLU A 150 -9.85 9.11 -10.88
N TRP A 151 -10.10 8.28 -11.90
CA TRP A 151 -9.03 7.63 -12.67
C TRP A 151 -8.04 8.62 -13.28
N ARG A 152 -8.52 9.81 -13.65
CA ARG A 152 -7.66 10.91 -14.11
C ARG A 152 -6.67 11.36 -13.03
N ASP A 153 -7.07 11.37 -11.76
CA ASP A 153 -6.17 11.69 -10.66
C ASP A 153 -5.12 10.57 -10.51
N VAL A 154 -5.51 9.29 -10.69
CA VAL A 154 -4.58 8.15 -10.64
C VAL A 154 -3.56 8.21 -11.77
N GLU A 155 -3.98 8.49 -13.00
CA GLU A 155 -3.09 8.68 -14.15
C GLU A 155 -2.13 9.86 -13.94
N ALA A 156 -2.63 10.98 -13.41
CA ALA A 156 -1.79 12.13 -13.08
C ALA A 156 -0.74 11.81 -12.01
N LEU A 157 -1.08 10.98 -11.01
CA LEU A 157 -0.16 10.52 -9.98
C LEU A 157 0.82 9.46 -10.47
N ALA A 158 0.45 8.66 -11.47
CA ALA A 158 1.33 7.70 -12.13
C ALA A 158 2.40 8.41 -12.97
N GLY A 159 2.02 9.50 -13.66
CA GLY A 159 2.95 10.28 -14.47
C GLY A 159 3.71 9.41 -15.47
N GLU A 160 5.03 9.54 -15.49
CA GLU A 160 5.92 8.73 -16.33
C GLU A 160 6.39 7.44 -15.63
N SER A 161 6.08 7.28 -14.34
CA SER A 161 6.58 6.18 -13.51
C SER A 161 5.85 4.87 -13.75
N ALA A 162 4.58 4.92 -14.15
CA ALA A 162 3.77 3.73 -14.37
C ALA A 162 2.76 3.93 -15.51
N ARG A 163 2.54 2.88 -16.29
CA ARG A 163 1.42 2.80 -17.23
C ARG A 163 0.24 2.13 -16.54
N LEU A 164 -0.96 2.67 -16.72
CA LEU A 164 -2.17 2.20 -16.08
C LEU A 164 -3.15 1.63 -17.11
N SER A 165 -3.81 0.54 -16.75
CA SER A 165 -5.01 0.05 -17.42
C SER A 165 -6.02 -0.39 -16.37
N HIS A 166 -7.30 -0.11 -16.58
CA HIS A 166 -8.32 -0.43 -15.60
C HIS A 166 -9.65 -0.85 -16.23
N THR A 167 -10.41 -1.62 -15.47
CA THR A 167 -11.82 -1.98 -15.68
C THR A 167 -12.62 -1.54 -14.46
N GLU A 168 -13.87 -1.96 -14.35
CA GLU A 168 -14.70 -1.69 -13.16
C GLU A 168 -14.19 -2.44 -11.91
N ASP A 169 -13.62 -3.63 -12.09
CA ASP A 169 -13.25 -4.55 -11.02
C ASP A 169 -11.75 -4.80 -10.91
N LYS A 170 -10.94 -4.24 -11.82
CA LYS A 170 -9.50 -4.48 -11.88
C LYS A 170 -8.74 -3.23 -12.30
N VAL A 171 -7.51 -3.15 -11.84
CA VAL A 171 -6.50 -2.21 -12.36
C VAL A 171 -5.16 -2.91 -12.42
N ALA A 172 -4.39 -2.61 -13.46
CA ALA A 172 -3.01 -3.05 -13.60
C ALA A 172 -2.12 -1.82 -13.75
N LEU A 173 -1.07 -1.78 -12.92
CA LEU A 173 0.01 -0.81 -12.96
C LEU A 173 1.25 -1.50 -13.51
N TYR A 174 1.82 -0.95 -14.57
CA TYR A 174 3.03 -1.46 -15.19
C TYR A 174 4.18 -0.48 -14.96
N PHE A 175 5.26 -0.95 -14.36
CA PHE A 175 6.49 -0.20 -14.11
C PHE A 175 7.58 -0.76 -15.01
N GLU A 176 8.29 0.10 -15.74
CA GLU A 176 9.46 -0.34 -16.50
C GLU A 176 10.62 -0.63 -15.56
N SER A 177 11.34 -1.72 -15.82
CA SER A 177 12.56 -2.01 -15.06
C SER A 177 13.66 -1.03 -15.47
N ALA A 178 14.31 -0.41 -14.49
CA ALA A 178 15.51 0.40 -14.73
C ALA A 178 16.66 -0.42 -15.36
N ALA A 179 16.62 -1.76 -15.28
CA ALA A 179 17.61 -2.65 -15.88
C ALA A 179 17.47 -2.83 -17.41
N GLY A 180 16.45 -2.24 -18.02
CA GLY A 180 16.14 -2.37 -19.45
C GLY A 180 16.85 -1.38 -20.38
N ALA A 181 17.85 -0.61 -19.92
CA ALA A 181 18.68 0.15 -20.85
C ALA A 181 19.49 -0.84 -21.71
N PRO A 182 19.31 -0.90 -23.04
CA PRO A 182 20.15 -1.73 -23.88
C PRO A 182 21.59 -1.28 -23.67
N THR A 183 22.43 -2.18 -23.18
CA THR A 183 23.87 -1.98 -23.16
C THR A 183 24.31 -1.86 -24.61
N GLU A 184 24.54 -0.62 -25.05
CA GLU A 184 25.13 -0.25 -26.33
C GLU A 184 26.62 -0.68 -26.33
N LYS A 185 26.86 -1.99 -26.25
CA LYS A 185 28.17 -2.65 -26.39
C LYS A 185 28.06 -3.75 -27.44
N SER A 186 27.58 -3.40 -28.63
CA SER A 186 27.71 -4.27 -29.82
C SER A 186 27.63 -3.46 -31.12
N ARG A 187 28.38 -2.34 -31.19
CA ARG A 187 28.52 -1.56 -32.42
C ARG A 187 29.96 -1.16 -32.76
N GLN A 188 30.97 -1.69 -32.07
CA GLN A 188 32.38 -1.40 -32.37
C GLN A 188 33.16 -2.55 -33.07
N ASP A 189 32.58 -3.74 -33.26
CA ASP A 189 33.33 -4.88 -33.82
C ASP A 189 33.21 -5.08 -35.35
N LEU A 190 32.72 -4.09 -36.11
CA LEU A 190 32.55 -4.22 -37.57
C LEU A 190 33.35 -3.23 -38.43
N THR A 191 34.27 -2.43 -37.85
CA THR A 191 35.05 -1.43 -38.62
C THR A 191 36.56 -1.71 -38.74
N THR A 192 37.01 -2.94 -38.48
CA THR A 192 38.44 -3.29 -38.66
C THR A 192 38.64 -4.61 -39.39
N ALA A 193 37.97 -4.79 -40.53
CA ALA A 193 38.29 -5.86 -41.47
C ALA A 193 37.97 -5.39 -42.90
N GLY A 194 38.85 -4.58 -43.48
CA GLY A 194 38.70 -4.15 -44.87
C GLY A 194 39.61 -3.01 -45.28
N LEU A 195 40.91 -3.26 -45.34
CA LEU A 195 41.85 -2.52 -46.20
C LEU A 195 42.97 -3.49 -46.58
N VAL A 196 42.77 -4.14 -47.73
CA VAL A 196 43.83 -4.62 -48.63
C VAL A 196 43.90 -3.63 -49.77
#